data_AF-A0A7W8RTW7-F1
#
_entry.id   AF-A0A7W8RTW7-F1
#
_cell.length_a   1.000
_cell.length_b   1.000
_cell.length_c   1.000
_cell.angle_alpha   90.00
_cell.angle_beta   90.00
_cell.angle_gamma   90.00
#
_symmetry.space_group_name_H-M   'P 1'
#
loop_
_entity.id
_entity.type
_entity.pdbx_description
1 polymer ?
#
loop_
_entity_poly.entity_id
_entity_poly.type
_entity_poly.pdbx_seq_one_letter_code
_entity_poly.pdbx_strand_id
1 'polypeptide(L)'
;MDEILSRSPAGWAARHGSPKLPYPYTAASFVLLLLALVGSYLPYIIPFQVTLSDAAAPPASQAFMFWGAGLFVLPLIVLYTCVAYSVFRGEVSKDQAYH
;
A
#
# COMPACT_ATOMS: atom_id res chain seq x y z
N MET A 1 14.14 48.39 -20.46
CA MET A 1 13.69 47.74 -19.21
C MET A 1 13.43 46.25 -19.45
N ASP A 2 14.17 45.64 -20.39
CA ASP A 2 13.79 44.39 -21.06
C ASP A 2 14.75 43.23 -20.76
N GLU A 3 15.74 43.46 -19.90
CA GLU A 3 16.84 42.53 -19.60
C GLU A 3 16.56 41.65 -18.36
N ILE A 4 15.52 41.96 -17.57
CA ILE A 4 15.22 41.29 -16.29
C ILE A 4 14.29 40.07 -16.45
N LEU A 5 13.59 39.94 -17.59
CA LEU A 5 12.62 38.85 -17.84
C LEU A 5 13.22 37.59 -18.49
N SER A 6 14.50 37.59 -18.90
CA SER A 6 15.11 36.43 -19.57
C SER A 6 15.71 35.39 -18.60
N ARG A 7 15.85 35.73 -17.32
CA ARG A 7 16.32 34.80 -16.28
C ARG A 7 15.15 34.09 -15.59
N SER A 8 14.32 33.42 -16.37
CA SER A 8 13.42 32.42 -15.78
C SER A 8 14.28 31.25 -15.27
N PRO A 9 14.15 30.80 -14.01
CA PRO A 9 14.86 29.63 -13.52
C PRO A 9 14.26 28.36 -14.14
N ALA A 10 14.63 28.12 -15.40
CA ALA A 10 14.25 26.97 -16.22
C ALA A 10 14.93 25.65 -15.78
N GLY A 11 15.21 25.50 -14.47
CA GLY A 11 15.86 24.32 -13.89
C GLY A 11 14.94 23.43 -13.05
N TRP A 12 13.76 23.93 -12.64
CA TRP A 12 12.86 23.19 -11.74
C TRP A 12 11.97 22.15 -12.42
N ALA A 13 11.84 22.21 -13.75
CA ALA A 13 10.90 21.37 -14.51
C ALA A 13 11.47 20.01 -14.96
N ALA A 14 12.75 19.74 -14.71
CA ALA A 14 13.43 18.52 -15.17
C ALA A 14 13.38 17.35 -14.17
N ARG A 15 12.43 17.35 -13.23
CA ARG A 15 12.23 16.24 -12.27
C ARG A 15 10.83 15.62 -12.38
N HIS A 16 10.23 15.65 -13.56
CA HIS A 16 9.02 14.88 -13.86
C HIS A 16 9.37 13.39 -13.87
N GLY A 17 9.56 12.83 -12.67
CA GLY A 17 9.58 11.39 -12.42
C GLY A 17 8.26 10.80 -12.87
N SER A 18 8.34 9.61 -13.47
CA SER A 18 7.26 8.90 -14.16
C SER A 18 5.89 9.05 -13.45
N PRO A 19 4.83 9.51 -14.15
CA PRO A 19 3.54 9.88 -13.53
C PRO A 19 2.79 8.72 -12.86
N LYS A 20 3.30 7.48 -12.93
CA LYS A 20 2.74 6.28 -12.31
C LYS A 20 3.41 5.90 -10.96
N LEU A 21 4.47 6.62 -10.58
CA LEU A 21 5.28 6.30 -9.40
C LEU A 21 4.73 6.75 -8.03
N PRO A 22 4.00 7.87 -7.87
CA PRO A 22 3.73 8.37 -6.52
C PRO A 22 2.83 7.45 -5.68
N TYR A 23 1.86 6.77 -6.31
CA TYR A 23 0.91 5.88 -5.63
C TYR A 23 1.56 4.65 -4.95
N PRO A 24 2.40 3.84 -5.62
CA PRO A 24 3.05 2.70 -4.95
C PRO A 24 4.01 3.14 -3.84
N TYR A 25 4.66 4.30 -3.95
CA TYR A 25 5.55 4.80 -2.90
C TYR A 25 4.79 5.19 -1.62
N THR A 26 3.63 5.83 -1.74
CA THR A 26 2.80 6.17 -0.57
C THR A 26 2.12 4.93 0.03
N ALA A 27 1.69 3.97 -0.80
CA ALA A 27 1.19 2.69 -0.31
C ALA A 27 2.27 1.92 0.46
N ALA A 28 3.49 1.85 -0.07
CA ALA A 28 4.61 1.19 0.60
C ALA A 28 4.99 1.89 1.91
N SER A 29 5.05 3.22 1.94
CA SER A 29 5.35 3.95 3.18
C SER A 29 4.30 3.71 4.26
N PHE A 30 3.02 3.65 3.89
CA PHE A 30 1.95 3.33 4.84
C PHE A 30 2.10 1.94 5.45
N VAL A 31 2.41 0.92 4.64
CA VAL A 31 2.67 -0.44 5.14
C VAL A 31 3.89 -0.47 6.05
N LEU A 32 4.97 0.24 5.69
CA LEU A 32 6.17 0.34 6.51
C LEU A 32 5.89 1.00 7.87
N LEU A 33 5.05 2.03 7.91
CA LEU A 33 4.65 2.68 9.17
C LEU A 33 3.86 1.73 10.06
N LEU A 34 2.94 0.94 9.51
CA LEU A 34 2.22 -0.10 10.26
C LEU A 34 3.17 -1.18 10.79
N LEU A 35 4.15 -1.61 10.01
CA LEU A 35 5.16 -2.57 10.44
C LEU A 35 6.07 -2.00 11.54
N ALA A 36 6.48 -0.73 11.42
CA ALA A 36 7.27 -0.05 12.44
C ALA A 36 6.48 0.07 13.76
N LEU A 37 5.18 0.34 13.68
CA LEU A 37 4.29 0.37 14.84
C LEU A 37 4.23 -0.99 15.54
N VAL A 38 3.97 -2.07 14.79
CA VAL A 38 3.94 -3.43 15.34
C VAL A 38 5.29 -3.83 15.93
N GLY A 39 6.37 -3.53 15.22
CA GLY A 39 7.75 -3.78 15.66
C GLY A 39 8.12 -3.04 16.95
N SER A 40 7.52 -1.89 17.22
CA SER A 40 7.78 -1.12 18.45
C SER A 40 7.24 -1.79 19.72
N TYR A 41 6.24 -2.68 19.61
CA TYR A 41 5.58 -3.27 20.78
C TYR A 41 5.87 -4.76 20.98
N LEU A 42 6.39 -5.47 19.96
CA LEU A 42 6.83 -6.86 20.12
C LEU A 42 7.81 -7.00 21.30
N PRO A 43 7.61 -7.92 22.26
CA PRO A 43 6.71 -9.08 22.27
C PRO A 43 5.35 -8.88 22.97
N TYR A 44 4.98 -7.65 23.31
CA TYR A 44 3.74 -7.32 24.04
C TYR A 44 2.66 -6.82 23.08
N ILE A 45 1.46 -7.39 23.18
CA ILE A 45 0.30 -6.89 22.41
C ILE A 45 -0.40 -5.75 23.17
N ILE A 46 -0.33 -5.78 24.50
CA ILE A 46 -0.72 -4.70 25.41
C ILE A 46 0.47 -4.49 26.37
N PRO A 47 1.08 -3.29 26.41
CA PRO A 47 2.25 -3.02 27.25
C PRO A 47 1.97 -3.38 28.72
N PHE A 48 2.89 -4.12 29.33
CA PHE A 48 2.86 -4.54 30.74
C PHE A 48 1.71 -5.45 31.17
N GLN A 49 0.85 -5.93 30.26
CA GLN A 49 -0.33 -6.74 30.63
C GLN A 49 -0.38 -8.07 29.89
N VAL A 50 -0.19 -8.08 28.56
CA VAL A 50 -0.42 -9.28 27.75
C VAL A 50 0.71 -9.49 26.74
N THR A 51 1.35 -10.65 26.81
CA THR A 51 2.38 -11.08 25.85
C THR A 51 1.75 -11.84 24.68
N LEU A 52 2.45 -11.88 23.54
CA LEU A 52 1.96 -12.57 22.34
C LEU A 52 1.66 -14.06 22.57
N SER A 53 2.44 -14.73 23.43
CA SER A 53 2.24 -16.14 23.78
C SER A 53 1.01 -16.38 24.65
N ASP A 54 0.69 -15.43 25.53
CA ASP A 54 -0.44 -15.55 26.45
C ASP A 54 -1.77 -15.19 25.76
N ALA A 55 -1.70 -14.35 24.72
CA ALA A 55 -2.83 -14.04 23.85
C ALA A 55 -3.09 -15.10 22.75
N ALA A 56 -2.29 -16.17 22.68
CA ALA A 56 -2.42 -17.18 21.63
C ALA A 56 -3.71 -17.99 21.79
N ALA A 57 -4.43 -18.19 20.68
CA ALA A 57 -5.64 -19.01 20.69
C ALA A 57 -5.29 -20.50 20.88
N PRO A 58 -6.24 -21.32 21.38
CA PRO A 58 -6.03 -22.77 21.48
C PRO A 58 -5.59 -23.38 20.14
N PRO A 59 -4.66 -24.36 20.13
CA PRO A 59 -4.02 -24.86 18.90
C PRO A 59 -4.99 -25.31 17.80
N ALA A 60 -6.13 -25.91 18.19
CA ALA A 60 -7.15 -26.35 17.24
C ALA A 60 -7.82 -25.19 16.50
N SER A 61 -8.14 -24.10 17.21
CA SER A 61 -8.75 -22.90 16.60
C SER A 61 -7.75 -22.15 15.73
N GLN A 62 -6.49 -22.08 16.18
CA GLN A 62 -5.41 -21.43 15.42
C GLN A 62 -5.13 -22.18 14.11
N ALA A 63 -5.09 -23.52 14.15
CA ALA A 63 -4.91 -24.33 12.95
C ALA A 63 -6.06 -24.16 11.96
N PHE A 64 -7.31 -24.12 12.43
CA PHE A 64 -8.47 -23.88 11.56
C PHE A 64 -8.41 -22.50 10.88
N MET A 65 -8.10 -21.43 11.63
CA MET A 65 -7.93 -20.09 11.07
C MET A 65 -6.77 -20.03 10.07
N PHE A 66 -5.64 -20.68 10.37
CA PHE A 66 -4.48 -20.69 9.49
C PHE A 66 -4.79 -21.39 8.16
N TRP A 67 -5.35 -22.60 8.20
CA TRP A 67 -5.69 -23.32 6.97
C TRP A 67 -6.84 -22.67 6.23
N GLY A 68 -7.96 -22.40 6.89
CA GLY A 68 -9.15 -21.83 6.26
C GLY A 68 -8.93 -20.39 5.79
N ALA A 69 -8.74 -19.47 6.73
CA ALA A 69 -8.64 -18.05 6.41
C ALA A 69 -7.29 -17.70 5.77
N GLY A 70 -6.20 -18.25 6.30
CA GLY A 70 -4.84 -17.95 5.84
C GLY A 70 -4.50 -18.54 4.48
N LEU A 71 -4.62 -19.86 4.32
CA LEU A 71 -4.14 -20.52 3.11
C LEU A 71 -5.15 -20.50 1.95
N PHE A 72 -6.46 -20.54 2.21
CA PHE A 72 -7.46 -20.57 1.14
C PHE A 72 -8.09 -19.20 0.88
N VAL A 73 -8.56 -18.52 1.93
CA VAL A 73 -9.33 -17.28 1.75
C VAL A 73 -8.45 -16.09 1.38
N LEU A 74 -7.29 -15.89 2.03
CA LEU A 74 -6.40 -14.77 1.67
C LEU A 74 -5.95 -14.77 0.20
N PRO A 75 -5.41 -15.87 -0.38
CA PRO A 75 -4.99 -15.82 -1.78
C PRO A 75 -6.17 -15.63 -2.72
N LEU A 76 -7.35 -16.16 -2.39
CA LEU A 76 -8.57 -15.92 -3.17
C LEU A 76 -8.95 -14.43 -3.18
N ILE A 77 -8.89 -13.76 -2.01
CA ILE A 77 -9.16 -12.33 -1.90
C ILE A 77 -8.14 -11.53 -2.70
N VAL A 78 -6.84 -11.81 -2.52
CA VAL A 78 -5.77 -11.13 -3.25
C VAL A 78 -5.94 -11.30 -4.77
N LEU A 79 -6.25 -12.51 -5.22
CA LEU A 79 -6.52 -12.80 -6.63
C LEU A 79 -7.71 -11.98 -7.14
N TYR A 80 -8.83 -11.98 -6.40
CA TYR A 80 -10.01 -11.21 -6.76
C TYR A 80 -9.70 -9.71 -6.85
N THR A 81 -8.98 -9.15 -5.88
CA THR A 81 -8.56 -7.74 -5.92
C THR A 81 -7.63 -7.45 -7.09
N CYS A 82 -6.71 -8.37 -7.42
CA CYS A 82 -5.80 -8.22 -8.55
C CYS A 82 -6.54 -8.25 -9.90
N VAL A 83 -7.50 -9.15 -10.04
CA VAL A 83 -8.35 -9.26 -11.24
C VAL A 83 -9.23 -8.02 -11.36
N ALA A 84 -9.90 -7.59 -10.28
CA ALA A 84 -10.71 -6.38 -10.27
C ALA A 84 -9.88 -5.15 -10.69
N TYR A 85 -8.68 -4.99 -10.12
CA TYR A 85 -7.78 -3.91 -10.52
C TYR A 85 -7.39 -4.01 -12.00
N SER A 86 -7.07 -5.20 -12.50
CA SER A 86 -6.69 -5.40 -13.91
C SER A 86 -7.85 -5.13 -14.87
N VAL A 87 -9.07 -5.55 -14.53
CA VAL A 87 -10.27 -5.34 -15.34
C VAL A 87 -10.61 -3.85 -15.46
N PHE A 88 -10.48 -3.09 -14.38
CA PHE A 88 -10.76 -1.65 -14.38
C PHE A 88 -9.55 -0.78 -14.76
N ARG A 89 -8.38 -1.39 -15.03
CA ARG A 89 -7.18 -0.68 -15.52
C ARG A 89 -7.22 -0.49 -17.04
N GLY A 90 -8.38 -0.13 -17.58
CA GLY A 90 -8.50 0.40 -18.94
C GLY A 90 -8.15 1.88 -18.94
N GLU A 91 -7.21 2.31 -19.80
CA GLU A 91 -7.00 3.74 -20.04
C GLU A 91 -8.25 4.30 -20.74
N VAL A 92 -8.96 5.23 -20.11
CA VAL A 92 -10.03 5.98 -20.78
C VAL A 92 -9.37 6.84 -21.83
N SER A 93 -9.49 6.45 -23.10
CA SER A 93 -8.96 7.22 -24.22
C SER A 93 -9.62 8.59 -24.24
N LYS A 94 -8.81 9.65 -24.19
CA LYS A 94 -9.28 11.05 -24.16
C LYS A 94 -10.12 11.42 -25.39
N ASP A 95 -10.08 10.61 -26.44
CA ASP A 95 -10.86 10.78 -27.69
C ASP A 95 -12.37 10.51 -27.51
N GLN A 96 -12.78 9.67 -26.55
CA GLN A 96 -14.21 9.37 -26.33
C GLN A 96 -14.94 10.39 -25.46
N ALA A 97 -14.23 11.40 -24.92
CA ALA A 97 -14.81 12.45 -24.09
C ALA A 97 -15.30 13.67 -24.90
N TYR A 98 -15.11 13.65 -26.23
CA TYR A 98 -15.52 14.73 -27.14
C TYR A 98 -16.47 14.21 -28.23
N HIS A 99 -17.66 13.80 -27.82
CA HIS A 99 -18.82 13.67 -28.70
C HIS A 99 -20.08 14.18 -27.98
#